data_AF-A0A9X2DEM2-F1
#
_entry.id   AF-A0A9X2DEM2-F1
#
_cell.length_a   1.000
_cell.length_b   1.000
_cell.length_c   1.000
_cell.angle_alpha   90.00
_cell.angle_beta   90.00
_cell.angle_gamma   90.00
#
_symmetry.space_group_name_H-M   'P 1'
#
loop_
_entity.id
_entity.type
_entity.pdbx_description
1 polymer ?
#
loop_
_entity_poly.entity_id
_entity_poly.type
_entity_poly.pdbx_seq_one_letter_code
_entity_poly.pdbx_strand_id
1 'polypeptide(L)'
;MTAMTKGVLCAANQWTPLATGKAKVLALIRTPSGSGYIKTGADTPLGAPDPDAAEGDATFDFFPIAWRQPVSLAFDDASTNLYFYPDGDAPVAVSVIME
;
A
#
# COMPACT_ATOMS: atom_id res chain seq x y z
N MET A 1 -14.10 14.76 -12.43
CA MET A 1 -13.49 13.95 -11.35
C MET A 1 -12.83 14.92 -10.39
N THR A 2 -12.97 14.73 -9.08
CA THR A 2 -12.37 15.59 -8.05
C THR A 2 -11.44 14.74 -7.21
N ALA A 3 -10.16 15.13 -7.12
CA ALA A 3 -9.20 14.45 -6.27
C ALA A 3 -9.53 14.68 -4.78
N MET A 4 -9.26 13.68 -3.94
CA MET A 4 -9.36 13.81 -2.49
C MET A 4 -8.12 13.30 -1.77
N THR A 5 -7.78 13.93 -0.64
CA THR A 5 -6.67 13.54 0.22
C THR A 5 -7.18 12.83 1.47
N LYS A 6 -6.55 11.72 1.87
CA LYS A 6 -6.86 10.96 3.08
C LYS A 6 -5.57 10.58 3.81
N GLY A 7 -5.59 10.64 5.14
CA GLY A 7 -4.58 10.01 5.99
C GLY A 7 -5.03 8.63 6.43
N VAL A 8 -4.13 7.65 6.39
CA VAL A 8 -4.39 6.27 6.81
C VAL A 8 -3.31 5.86 7.80
N LEU A 9 -3.72 5.47 9.00
CA LEU A 9 -2.82 4.85 9.98
C LEU A 9 -2.85 3.34 9.76
N CYS A 10 -1.72 2.77 9.35
CA CYS A 10 -1.60 1.34 9.07
C CYS A 10 -1.02 0.65 10.30
N ALA A 11 -1.75 -0.32 10.85
CA ALA A 11 -1.28 -1.08 12.00
C ALA A 11 -0.10 -1.98 11.61
N ALA A 12 0.85 -2.16 12.52
CA ALA A 12 1.95 -3.09 12.33
C ALA A 12 1.42 -4.51 12.08
N ASN A 13 2.18 -5.28 11.32
CA ASN A 13 1.91 -6.69 11.06
C ASN A 13 0.54 -7.00 10.41
N GLN A 14 -0.08 -6.02 9.74
CA GLN A 14 -1.41 -6.17 9.12
C GLN A 14 -1.55 -5.39 7.81
N TRP A 15 -2.19 -6.00 6.80
CA TRP A 15 -2.60 -5.31 5.58
C TRP A 15 -3.69 -4.27 5.86
N THR A 16 -3.45 -3.04 5.43
CA THR A 16 -4.39 -1.92 5.55
C THR A 16 -4.79 -1.41 4.17
N PRO A 17 -6.09 -1.28 3.84
CA PRO A 17 -6.53 -0.69 2.58
C PRO A 17 -6.22 0.82 2.57
N LEU A 18 -5.38 1.23 1.62
CA LEU A 18 -5.03 2.62 1.37
C LEU A 18 -6.08 3.31 0.48
N ALA A 19 -6.48 2.65 -0.60
CA ALA A 19 -7.48 3.12 -1.55
C ALA A 19 -8.29 1.94 -2.10
N THR A 20 -9.60 2.10 -2.24
CA THR A 20 -10.48 1.07 -2.77
C THR A 20 -11.30 1.58 -3.95
N GLY A 21 -11.27 0.86 -5.06
CA GLY A 21 -11.95 1.19 -6.30
C GLY A 21 -11.62 2.58 -6.84
N LYS A 22 -10.33 2.87 -7.01
CA LYS A 22 -9.82 4.16 -7.52
C LYS A 22 -8.98 3.93 -8.75
N ALA A 23 -9.15 4.78 -9.76
CA ALA A 23 -8.42 4.67 -11.01
C ALA A 23 -7.01 5.25 -10.89
N LYS A 24 -6.80 6.24 -10.02
CA LYS A 24 -5.47 6.79 -9.74
C LYS A 24 -5.25 6.98 -8.26
N VAL A 25 -4.05 6.62 -7.80
CA VAL A 25 -3.65 6.75 -6.41
C VAL A 25 -2.21 7.25 -6.33
N LEU A 26 -1.97 8.25 -5.50
CA LEU A 26 -0.66 8.71 -5.09
C LEU A 26 -0.52 8.48 -3.58
N ALA A 27 0.46 7.69 -3.16
CA ALA A 27 0.71 7.35 -1.76
C ALA A 27 2.07 7.91 -1.30
N LEU A 28 2.13 8.40 -0.05
CA LEU A 28 3.34 8.90 0.59
C LEU A 28 3.35 8.53 2.07
N ILE A 29 4.40 7.84 2.51
CA ILE A 29 4.65 7.60 3.94
C ILE A 29 4.98 8.92 4.64
N ARG A 30 4.25 9.21 5.72
CA ARG A 30 4.42 10.39 6.58
C ARG A 30 5.22 10.09 7.83
N THR A 31 5.19 8.85 8.32
CA THR A 31 6.01 8.44 9.48
C THR A 31 7.50 8.53 9.14
N PRO A 32 8.30 9.31 9.88
CA PRO A 32 9.75 9.35 9.69
C PRO A 32 10.36 7.95 9.78
N SER A 33 11.22 7.62 8.82
CA SER A 33 11.86 6.30 8.70
C SER A 33 10.89 5.12 8.54
N GLY A 34 9.59 5.36 8.34
CA GLY A 34 8.64 4.30 8.04
C GLY A 34 8.91 3.68 6.67
N SER A 35 8.79 2.38 6.57
CA SER A 35 8.84 1.60 5.35
C SER A 35 7.69 0.59 5.34
N GLY A 36 7.46 -0.03 4.19
CA GLY A 36 6.51 -1.11 4.09
C GLY A 36 6.37 -1.62 2.67
N TYR A 37 5.38 -2.47 2.50
CA TYR A 37 5.11 -3.18 1.28
C TYR A 37 3.73 -2.80 0.78
N ILE A 38 3.65 -2.52 -0.50
CA ILE A 38 2.42 -2.22 -1.22
C ILE A 38 2.01 -3.45 -2.00
N LYS A 39 0.71 -3.75 -1.99
CA LYS A 39 0.13 -4.78 -2.85
C LYS A 39 -1.18 -4.30 -3.45
N THR A 40 -1.45 -4.73 -4.67
CA THR A 40 -2.70 -4.44 -5.38
C THR A 40 -3.51 -5.71 -5.56
N GLY A 41 -4.83 -5.60 -5.51
CA GLY A 41 -5.72 -6.74 -5.73
C GLY A 41 -7.19 -6.35 -5.56
N ALA A 42 -8.09 -7.24 -5.98
CA ALA A 42 -9.51 -7.09 -5.73
C ALA A 42 -9.84 -7.33 -4.24
N ASP A 43 -9.16 -8.28 -3.62
CA ASP A 43 -9.34 -8.67 -2.23
C ASP A 43 -8.12 -8.32 -1.36
N THR A 44 -8.35 -8.24 -0.05
CA THR A 44 -7.27 -8.04 0.93
C THR A 44 -6.31 -9.23 0.90
N PRO A 45 -4.99 -9.03 0.81
CA PRO A 45 -4.03 -10.13 0.81
C PRO A 45 -4.07 -10.94 2.12
N LEU A 46 -3.89 -12.26 2.01
CA LEU A 46 -4.02 -13.20 3.13
C LEU A 46 -2.70 -13.59 3.81
N GLY A 47 -1.55 -13.29 3.18
CA GLY A 47 -0.21 -13.58 3.72
C GLY A 47 0.59 -12.31 3.97
N ALA A 48 1.44 -12.31 5.00
CA ALA A 48 2.41 -11.23 5.18
C ALA A 48 3.40 -11.19 4.00
N PRO A 49 3.91 -10.01 3.64
CA PRO A 49 5.03 -9.90 2.70
C PRO A 49 6.22 -10.75 3.18
N ASP A 50 6.82 -11.51 2.27
CA ASP A 50 8.04 -12.28 2.52
C ASP A 50 9.04 -12.02 1.39
N PRO A 51 10.08 -11.20 1.60
CA PRO A 51 11.08 -10.89 0.60
C PRO A 51 12.00 -12.07 0.25
N ASP A 52 12.01 -13.13 1.08
CA ASP A 52 12.84 -14.31 0.89
C ASP A 52 12.04 -15.48 0.28
N ALA A 53 10.73 -15.30 0.04
CA ALA A 53 9.89 -16.28 -0.64
C ALA A 53 10.29 -16.45 -2.12
N ALA A 54 9.83 -17.55 -2.73
CA ALA A 54 10.11 -17.84 -4.13
C ALA A 54 9.26 -16.96 -5.07
N GLU A 55 9.79 -16.64 -6.24
CA GLU A 55 9.04 -15.95 -7.30
C GLU A 55 7.77 -16.73 -7.67
N GLY A 56 6.64 -16.01 -7.74
CA GLY A 56 5.31 -16.60 -7.97
C GLY A 56 4.60 -17.06 -6.68
N ASP A 57 5.25 -16.98 -5.52
CA ASP A 57 4.53 -17.04 -4.24
C ASP A 57 3.77 -15.73 -4.02
N ALA A 58 2.51 -15.86 -3.59
CA ALA A 58 1.67 -14.71 -3.26
C ALA A 58 2.26 -13.83 -2.13
N THR A 59 3.16 -14.33 -1.29
CA THR A 59 3.86 -13.52 -0.27
C THR A 59 5.05 -12.75 -0.82
N PHE A 60 5.61 -13.16 -1.98
CA PHE A 60 6.71 -12.48 -2.66
C PHE A 60 6.24 -11.29 -3.52
N ASP A 61 5.03 -11.38 -4.08
CA ASP A 61 4.52 -10.37 -5.02
C ASP A 61 4.06 -9.08 -4.30
N PHE A 62 4.98 -8.13 -4.12
CA PHE A 62 4.74 -6.80 -3.55
C PHE A 62 5.67 -5.72 -4.13
N PHE A 63 5.37 -4.45 -3.82
CA PHE A 63 6.22 -3.29 -4.12
C PHE A 63 6.73 -2.64 -2.81
N PRO A 64 8.04 -2.60 -2.52
CA PRO A 64 8.55 -1.93 -1.33
C PRO A 64 8.51 -0.40 -1.47
N ILE A 65 8.18 0.31 -0.40
CA ILE A 65 8.16 1.77 -0.34
C ILE A 65 8.82 2.24 0.96
N ALA A 66 9.68 3.26 0.86
CA ALA A 66 10.31 3.89 2.02
C ALA A 66 9.85 5.33 2.24
N TRP A 67 10.14 5.86 3.43
CA TRP A 67 9.91 7.26 3.75
C TRP A 67 10.56 8.19 2.71
N ARG A 68 9.80 9.21 2.27
CA ARG A 68 10.15 10.17 1.21
C ARG A 68 10.20 9.61 -0.22
N GLN A 69 9.74 8.38 -0.44
CA GLN A 69 9.56 7.82 -1.79
C GLN A 69 8.07 7.76 -2.10
N PRO A 70 7.47 8.79 -2.73
CA PRO A 70 6.07 8.73 -3.14
C PRO A 70 5.88 7.68 -4.25
N VAL A 71 4.74 7.00 -4.24
CA VAL A 71 4.36 6.01 -5.25
C VAL A 71 3.08 6.46 -5.93
N SER A 72 3.10 6.50 -7.27
CA SER A 72 1.92 6.79 -8.09
C SER A 72 1.53 5.57 -8.89
N LEU A 73 0.24 5.22 -8.82
CA LEU A 73 -0.35 4.08 -9.50
C LEU A 73 -1.58 4.55 -10.28
N ALA A 74 -1.75 3.98 -11.47
CA ALA A 74 -2.91 4.17 -12.31
C ALA A 74 -3.42 2.79 -12.75
N PHE A 75 -4.73 2.62 -12.71
CA PHE A 75 -5.43 1.38 -13.03
C PHE A 75 -6.43 1.66 -14.15
N ASP A 76 -6.64 0.68 -15.01
CA ASP A 76 -7.58 0.80 -16.14
C ASP A 76 -9.05 0.76 -15.67
N ASP A 77 -9.31 0.27 -14.45
CA ASP A 77 -10.63 0.20 -13.86
C ASP A 77 -10.64 0.48 -12.34
N ALA A 78 -11.83 0.40 -11.73
CA ALA A 78 -12.06 0.57 -10.30
C ALA A 78 -12.22 -0.77 -9.56
N SER A 79 -11.76 -1.88 -10.12
CA SER A 79 -11.76 -3.18 -9.44
C SER A 79 -10.52 -3.40 -8.57
N THR A 80 -9.46 -2.62 -8.83
CA THR A 80 -8.20 -2.74 -8.11
C THR A 80 -8.17 -1.88 -6.85
N ASN A 81 -7.84 -2.51 -5.73
CA ASN A 81 -7.58 -1.86 -4.46
C ASN A 81 -6.07 -1.80 -4.18
N LEU A 82 -5.67 -0.82 -3.37
CA LEU A 82 -4.30 -0.64 -2.91
C LEU A 82 -4.21 -0.95 -1.42
N TYR A 83 -3.31 -1.84 -1.05
CA TYR A 83 -3.03 -2.24 0.33
C TYR A 83 -1.60 -1.90 0.71
N PHE A 84 -1.39 -1.65 2.00
CA PHE A 84 -0.08 -1.41 2.59
C PHE A 84 0.13 -2.23 3.85
N TYR A 85 1.34 -2.76 4.01
CA TYR A 85 1.80 -3.51 5.16
C TYR A 85 3.06 -2.83 5.71
N PRO A 86 3.06 -2.30 6.95
CA PRO A 86 4.26 -1.73 7.55
C PRO A 86 5.40 -2.75 7.68
N ASP A 87 6.61 -2.32 7.34
CA ASP A 87 7.82 -3.10 7.59
C ASP A 87 8.29 -2.81 9.02
N GLY A 88 8.08 -3.76 9.92
CA GLY A 88 8.40 -3.70 11.34
C GLY A 88 7.18 -3.60 12.29
N ASP A 89 7.48 -3.45 13.58
CA ASP A 89 6.49 -3.58 14.67
C ASP A 89 5.76 -2.28 15.05
N ALA A 90 6.02 -1.18 14.34
CA ALA A 90 5.41 0.11 14.60
C ALA A 90 4.35 0.47 13.55
N PRO A 91 3.26 1.16 13.93
CA PRO A 91 2.29 1.63 12.95
C PRO A 91 2.89 2.73 12.06
N VAL A 92 2.48 2.75 10.79
CA VAL A 92 2.96 3.70 9.79
C VAL A 92 1.80 4.52 9.24
N ALA A 93 1.95 5.84 9.25
CA ALA A 93 0.99 6.78 8.69
C ALA A 93 1.31 7.03 7.21
N VAL A 94 0.30 6.87 6.35
CA VAL A 94 0.37 7.08 4.91
C VAL A 94 -0.64 8.16 4.51
N SER A 95 -0.22 9.13 3.72
CA SER A 95 -1.12 10.04 3.02
C SER A 95 -1.39 9.51 1.63
N VAL A 96 -2.66 9.49 1.23
CA VAL A 96 -3.07 9.13 -0.13
C VAL A 96 -3.85 10.27 -0.78
N ILE A 97 -3.60 10.49 -2.06
CA ILE A 97 -4.41 11.33 -2.95
C ILE A 97 -5.00 10.39 -4.00
N MET A 98 -6.31 10.48 -4.25
CA MET A 98 -6.99 9.55 -5.15
C MET A 98 -8.04 10.25 -6.02
N GLU A 99 -8.18 9.75 -7.25
CA GLU A 99 -9.16 10.17 -8.27
C GLU A 99 -10.05 8.99 -8.70
#